data_AF-A0A959DLG0-F1
#
_entry.id   AF-A0A959DLG0-F1
#
_cell.length_a   1.000
_cell.length_b   1.000
_cell.length_c   1.000
_cell.angle_alpha   90.00
_cell.angle_beta   90.00
_cell.angle_gamma   90.00
#
_symmetry.space_group_name_H-M   'P 1'
#
loop_
_entity.id
_entity.type
_entity.pdbx_description
1 polymer ?
#
loop_
_entity_poly.entity_id
_entity_poly.type
_entity_poly.pdbx_seq_one_letter_code
_entity_poly.pdbx_strand_id
1 'polypeptide(L)'
;MKYPLLLLLGMLLSIPAFSQSLKVMNLTCEHRANPLGIEAQRPRLSWQLQSEERNVMQAAYQLRVAETPEQLERGRRLIWDSGKVSSGQSLYVPYGGPLLEPGKRYYWQVRAWDGQGRSSAWSAPAWWEMGLGGPDGWQAQWITTPWKENVSVSQPAPMLRRTFEARGKVARARAYIASRGLYQAYLNGEKIGDQVFTPGWTSYNERLQYQTYDIASQLQEGRNAVGALLGDGWYRGTIGWSFQRNRYGSELALLLQIEIEYANGQKEVITSDGEWRAAAGPVLESDIYNGEVYDARQEQGGWAAPAFDAGDWKPARVADYPKDN
;
A
#
# COMPACT_ATOMS: atom_id res chain seq x y z
N MET A 1 -2.70 62.59 65.58
CA MET A 1 -3.38 61.89 64.47
C MET A 1 -2.44 60.81 63.94
N LYS A 2 -2.77 59.52 64.14
CA LYS A 2 -1.98 58.36 63.67
C LYS A 2 -2.80 57.68 62.57
N TYR A 3 -2.27 57.56 61.36
CA TYR A 3 -2.84 56.73 60.30
C TYR A 3 -2.09 55.39 60.27
N PRO A 4 -2.78 54.23 60.16
CA PRO A 4 -2.11 52.96 59.93
C PRO A 4 -1.91 52.73 58.43
N LEU A 5 -0.70 52.31 58.06
CA LEU A 5 -0.34 51.89 56.71
C LEU A 5 -0.75 50.40 56.56
N LEU A 6 -1.75 50.13 55.72
CA LEU A 6 -2.16 48.77 55.36
C LEU A 6 -1.24 48.25 54.24
N LEU A 7 -0.40 47.26 54.53
CA LEU A 7 0.39 46.52 53.54
C LEU A 7 -0.46 45.35 53.02
N LEU A 8 -0.89 45.43 51.76
CA LEU A 8 -1.58 44.35 51.06
C LEU A 8 -0.51 43.39 50.47
N LEU A 9 -0.37 42.20 51.04
CA LEU A 9 0.51 41.15 50.53
C LEU A 9 -0.23 40.36 49.44
N GLY A 10 0.11 40.60 48.16
CA GLY A 10 -0.41 39.84 47.04
C GLY A 10 0.22 38.44 46.98
N MET A 11 -0.56 37.39 47.26
CA MET A 11 -0.15 36.01 46.99
C MET A 11 -0.18 35.73 45.48
N LEU A 12 1.00 35.62 44.88
CA LEU A 12 1.17 35.01 43.56
C LEU A 12 0.95 33.49 43.68
N LEU A 13 -0.21 33.03 43.20
CA LEU A 13 -0.50 31.61 43.00
C LEU A 13 0.33 31.11 41.80
N SER A 14 1.48 30.51 42.08
CA SER A 14 2.24 29.74 41.10
C SER A 14 1.45 28.48 40.73
N ILE A 15 0.82 28.46 39.56
CA ILE A 15 0.22 27.25 39.00
C ILE A 15 1.39 26.35 38.57
N PRO A 16 1.60 25.16 39.16
CA PRO A 16 2.63 24.26 38.69
C PRO A 16 2.24 23.76 37.29
N ALA A 17 3.06 24.10 36.30
CA ALA A 17 3.03 23.45 35.00
C ALA A 17 3.51 22.01 35.20
N PHE A 18 2.58 21.06 35.31
CA PHE A 18 2.92 19.65 35.30
C PHE A 18 3.45 19.29 33.91
N SER A 19 4.76 19.05 33.82
CA SER A 19 5.39 18.46 32.64
C SER A 19 4.67 17.15 32.32
N GLN A 20 4.12 17.01 31.11
CA GLN A 20 3.51 15.76 30.65
C GLN A 20 4.61 14.71 30.46
N SER A 21 4.85 13.91 31.50
CA SER A 21 5.87 12.85 31.49
C SER A 21 5.51 11.68 30.56
N LEU A 22 4.23 11.45 30.28
CA LEU A 22 3.75 10.40 29.38
C LEU A 22 3.59 10.89 27.93
N LYS A 23 4.29 10.25 27.00
CA LYS A 23 4.16 10.43 25.55
C LYS A 23 3.70 9.14 24.88
N VAL A 24 3.02 9.27 23.75
CA VAL A 24 2.64 8.16 22.89
C VAL A 24 3.34 8.30 21.54
N MET A 25 4.04 7.25 21.12
CA MET A 25 4.91 7.25 19.93
C MET A 25 4.82 5.92 19.17
N ASN A 26 5.49 5.83 18.02
CA ASN A 26 5.64 4.61 17.23
C ASN A 26 4.29 3.94 16.92
N LEU A 27 3.36 4.75 16.43
CA LEU A 27 2.03 4.30 16.01
C LEU A 27 2.17 3.34 14.83
N THR A 28 1.45 2.23 14.89
CA THR A 28 1.37 1.26 13.79
C THR A 28 -0.06 0.80 13.57
N CYS A 29 -0.38 0.52 12.31
CA CYS A 29 -1.60 -0.14 11.87
C CYS A 29 -1.19 -1.47 11.24
N GLU A 30 -1.75 -2.58 11.69
CA GLU A 30 -1.37 -3.93 11.22
C GLU A 30 0.16 -4.12 11.24
N HIS A 31 0.80 -3.74 12.34
CA HIS A 31 2.25 -3.82 12.60
C HIS A 31 3.14 -2.91 11.73
N ARG A 32 2.58 -2.08 10.86
CA ARG A 32 3.32 -1.20 9.96
C ARG A 32 3.09 0.26 10.30
N ALA A 33 4.14 1.07 10.18
CA ALA A 33 4.00 2.53 10.23
C ALA A 33 3.39 3.01 8.91
N ASN A 34 2.31 3.78 8.99
CA ASN A 34 1.68 4.43 7.84
C ASN A 34 1.44 3.48 6.63
N PRO A 35 0.77 2.34 6.80
CA PRO A 35 0.66 1.35 5.73
C PRO A 35 -0.30 1.77 4.62
N LEU A 36 0.08 1.39 3.40
CA LEU A 36 -0.73 1.50 2.19
C LEU A 36 -1.24 0.10 1.79
N GLY A 37 -2.51 0.01 1.39
CA GLY A 37 -3.13 -1.21 0.87
C GLY A 37 -3.63 -2.16 1.96
N ILE A 38 -4.20 -1.64 3.05
CA ILE A 38 -4.81 -2.47 4.10
C ILE A 38 -6.19 -2.97 3.65
N GLU A 39 -6.42 -4.28 3.73
CA GLU A 39 -7.71 -4.91 3.39
C GLU A 39 -8.59 -5.18 4.63
N ALA A 40 -8.00 -5.17 5.83
CA ALA A 40 -8.75 -5.42 7.05
C ALA A 40 -9.77 -4.30 7.31
N GLN A 41 -11.06 -4.62 7.35
CA GLN A 41 -12.14 -3.67 7.67
C GLN A 41 -12.12 -3.18 9.12
N ARG A 42 -11.43 -3.93 10.00
CA ARG A 42 -11.17 -3.54 11.40
C ARG A 42 -9.66 -3.61 11.64
N PRO A 43 -8.88 -2.69 11.06
CA PRO A 43 -7.44 -2.72 11.23
C PRO A 43 -7.06 -2.55 12.70
N ARG A 44 -5.99 -3.22 13.11
CA ARG A 44 -5.50 -3.26 14.48
C ARG A 44 -4.44 -2.17 14.68
N LEU A 45 -4.69 -1.31 15.65
CA LEU A 45 -3.89 -0.15 15.98
C LEU A 45 -3.02 -0.45 17.21
N SER A 46 -1.75 -0.07 17.15
CA SER A 46 -0.80 -0.26 18.25
C SER A 46 0.03 1.00 18.46
N TRP A 47 0.44 1.24 19.70
CA TRP A 47 1.28 2.38 20.07
C TRP A 47 2.22 2.04 21.23
N GLN A 48 3.30 2.81 21.34
CA GLN A 48 4.26 2.70 22.43
C GLN A 48 4.11 3.89 23.39
N LEU A 49 4.23 3.61 24.68
CA LEU A 49 4.31 4.63 25.73
C LEU A 49 5.78 4.96 26.00
N GLN A 50 6.07 6.24 26.16
CA GLN A 50 7.37 6.72 26.60
C GLN A 50 7.18 7.59 27.84
N SER A 51 7.97 7.33 28.89
CA SER A 51 8.00 8.15 30.10
C SER A 51 9.40 8.18 30.70
N GLU A 52 9.73 9.29 31.36
CA GLU A 52 10.95 9.44 32.17
C GLU A 52 10.76 8.88 33.60
N GLU A 53 9.51 8.62 33.99
CA GLU A 53 9.16 8.04 35.29
C GLU A 53 9.18 6.50 35.25
N ARG A 54 9.48 5.88 36.40
CA ARG A 54 9.40 4.42 36.57
C ARG A 54 7.97 3.97 36.90
N ASN A 55 7.67 2.70 36.61
CA ASN A 55 6.39 2.07 36.94
C ASN A 55 5.16 2.77 36.32
N VAL A 56 5.34 3.37 35.13
CA VAL A 56 4.24 3.95 34.37
C VAL A 56 3.57 2.86 33.54
N MET A 57 2.28 2.64 33.80
CA MET A 57 1.43 1.72 33.05
C MET A 57 0.21 2.47 32.54
N GLN A 58 -0.24 2.14 31.34
CA GLN A 58 -1.49 2.67 30.81
C GLN A 58 -2.68 2.11 31.60
N ALA A 59 -3.59 3.00 32.00
CA ALA A 59 -4.87 2.66 32.59
C ALA A 59 -6.04 2.89 31.62
N ALA A 60 -5.90 3.80 30.67
CA ALA A 60 -6.91 4.07 29.65
C ALA A 60 -6.29 4.64 28.37
N TYR A 61 -7.04 4.59 27.28
CA TYR A 61 -6.70 5.24 26.02
C TYR A 61 -7.91 5.90 25.37
N GLN A 62 -7.66 6.75 24.37
CA GLN A 62 -8.67 7.27 23.46
C GLN A 62 -8.08 7.37 22.07
N LEU A 63 -8.79 6.83 21.09
CA LEU A 63 -8.45 6.85 19.67
C LEU A 63 -9.38 7.81 18.93
N ARG A 64 -8.82 8.52 17.96
CA ARG A 64 -9.59 9.31 16.98
C ARG A 64 -9.15 8.97 15.59
N VAL A 65 -10.12 8.92 14.68
CA VAL A 65 -9.90 8.69 13.25
C VAL A 65 -10.64 9.75 12.46
N ALA A 66 -10.01 10.30 11.42
CA ALA A 66 -10.60 11.30 10.52
C ALA A 66 -10.03 11.18 9.10
N GLU A 67 -10.59 11.94 8.16
CA GLU A 67 -10.14 11.94 6.75
C GLU A 67 -8.90 12.81 6.54
N THR A 68 -8.65 13.75 7.45
CA THR A 68 -7.55 14.71 7.35
C THR A 68 -6.90 14.96 8.72
N PRO A 69 -5.60 15.28 8.79
CA PRO A 69 -4.93 15.68 10.03
C PRO A 69 -5.61 16.87 10.72
N GLU A 70 -6.11 17.85 9.96
CA GLU A 70 -6.72 19.07 10.49
C GLU A 70 -8.03 18.77 11.24
N GLN A 71 -8.79 17.75 10.81
CA GLN A 71 -9.98 17.28 11.53
C GLN A 71 -9.62 16.65 12.88
N LEU A 72 -8.49 15.92 12.95
CA LEU A 72 -7.97 15.35 14.20
C LEU A 72 -7.53 16.45 15.17
N GLU A 73 -6.77 17.43 14.69
CA GLU A 73 -6.30 18.58 15.49
C GLU A 73 -7.46 19.37 16.10
N ARG A 74 -8.50 19.65 15.28
CA ARG A 74 -9.69 20.36 15.73
C ARG A 74 -10.63 19.49 16.58
N GLY A 75 -10.46 18.17 16.56
CA GLY A 75 -11.36 17.21 17.21
C GLY A 75 -12.80 17.31 16.69
N ARG A 76 -13.00 17.60 15.40
CA ARG A 76 -14.32 17.82 14.78
C ARG A 76 -14.39 17.10 13.43
N ARG A 77 -15.60 16.66 13.05
CA ARG A 77 -15.82 15.83 11.83
C ARG A 77 -14.96 14.56 11.85
N LEU A 78 -14.88 13.93 13.02
CA LEU A 78 -14.21 12.66 13.19
C LEU A 78 -15.08 11.55 12.58
N ILE A 79 -14.42 10.60 11.94
CA ILE A 79 -15.06 9.36 11.47
C ILE A 79 -15.34 8.45 12.66
N TRP A 80 -14.41 8.44 13.62
CA TRP A 80 -14.55 7.67 14.84
C TRP A 80 -13.82 8.36 16.00
N ASP A 81 -14.44 8.31 17.18
CA ASP A 81 -13.83 8.64 18.46
C ASP A 81 -14.23 7.52 19.43
N SER A 82 -13.25 6.82 19.99
CA SER A 82 -13.53 5.71 20.93
C SER A 82 -14.09 6.19 22.27
N GLY A 83 -13.99 7.49 22.56
CA GLY A 83 -14.07 7.98 23.93
C GLY A 83 -12.93 7.42 24.79
N LYS A 84 -12.94 7.76 26.08
CA LYS A 84 -11.98 7.20 27.04
C LYS A 84 -12.34 5.75 27.32
N VAL A 85 -11.48 4.82 26.91
CA VAL A 85 -11.63 3.38 27.14
C VAL A 85 -10.71 2.97 28.29
N SER A 86 -11.28 2.45 29.38
CA SER A 86 -10.54 1.93 30.53
C SER A 86 -9.92 0.58 30.19
N SER A 87 -8.68 0.59 29.72
CA SER A 87 -7.91 -0.60 29.35
C SER A 87 -6.41 -0.31 29.33
N GLY A 88 -5.63 -1.28 29.81
CA GLY A 88 -4.15 -1.26 29.70
C GLY A 88 -3.62 -1.75 28.34
N GLN A 89 -4.50 -2.15 27.41
CA GLN A 89 -4.09 -2.62 26.09
C GLN A 89 -3.58 -1.48 25.21
N SER A 90 -2.37 -1.64 24.67
CA SER A 90 -1.76 -0.71 23.70
C SER A 90 -1.30 -1.38 22.40
N LEU A 91 -1.53 -2.69 22.29
CA LEU A 91 -1.20 -3.50 21.11
C LEU A 91 -2.47 -4.09 20.52
N TYR A 92 -2.57 -4.03 19.20
CA TYR A 92 -3.60 -4.66 18.39
C TYR A 92 -5.03 -4.29 18.77
N VAL A 93 -5.25 -3.03 19.15
CA VAL A 93 -6.59 -2.51 19.46
C VAL A 93 -7.37 -2.39 18.13
N PRO A 94 -8.46 -3.14 17.94
CA PRO A 94 -9.19 -3.10 16.68
C PRO A 94 -9.90 -1.76 16.51
N TYR A 95 -9.87 -1.23 15.30
CA TYR A 95 -10.71 -0.11 14.90
C TYR A 95 -12.20 -0.44 15.13
N GLY A 96 -12.87 0.43 15.88
CA GLY A 96 -14.25 0.26 16.34
C GLY A 96 -15.26 1.16 15.65
N GLY A 97 -14.87 1.91 14.61
CA GLY A 97 -15.74 2.85 13.92
C GLY A 97 -16.58 2.24 12.79
N PRO A 98 -17.21 3.09 11.96
CA PRO A 98 -17.98 2.69 10.76
C PRO A 98 -17.13 1.94 9.73
N LEU A 99 -17.78 1.24 8.79
CA LEU A 99 -17.10 0.52 7.70
C LEU A 99 -16.15 1.43 6.91
N LEU A 100 -15.01 0.87 6.53
CA LEU A 100 -13.95 1.59 5.82
C LEU A 100 -14.14 1.42 4.31
N GLU A 101 -13.97 2.53 3.60
CA GLU A 101 -14.12 2.61 2.15
C GLU A 101 -12.84 2.16 1.44
N PRO A 102 -12.95 1.36 0.36
CA PRO A 102 -11.82 1.01 -0.48
C PRO A 102 -11.06 2.23 -1.00
N GLY A 103 -9.74 2.09 -1.11
CA GLY A 103 -8.85 3.13 -1.62
C GLY A 103 -8.79 4.41 -0.79
N LYS A 104 -9.46 4.49 0.38
CA LYS A 104 -9.49 5.72 1.19
C LYS A 104 -8.38 5.74 2.24
N ARG A 105 -7.77 6.91 2.43
CA ARG A 105 -6.81 7.16 3.50
C ARG A 105 -7.52 7.66 4.75
N TYR A 106 -7.12 7.10 5.88
CA TYR A 106 -7.61 7.44 7.21
C TYR A 106 -6.45 7.90 8.07
N TYR A 107 -6.61 9.04 8.72
CA TYR A 107 -5.66 9.56 9.69
C TYR A 107 -6.15 9.23 11.08
N TRP A 108 -5.23 8.90 11.98
CA TRP A 108 -5.56 8.59 13.36
C TRP A 108 -4.52 9.11 14.34
N GLN A 109 -4.98 9.31 15.57
CA GLN A 109 -4.14 9.66 16.70
C GLN A 109 -4.66 8.98 17.96
N VAL A 110 -3.77 8.85 18.95
CA VAL A 110 -4.08 8.25 20.25
C VAL A 110 -3.55 9.12 21.37
N ARG A 111 -4.26 9.13 22.49
CA ARG A 111 -3.72 9.57 23.78
C ARG A 111 -3.98 8.50 24.84
N ALA A 112 -3.14 8.48 25.86
CA ALA A 112 -3.21 7.51 26.95
C ALA A 112 -3.28 8.21 28.30
N TRP A 113 -3.85 7.51 29.29
CA TRP A 113 -3.78 7.88 30.69
C TRP A 113 -2.96 6.84 31.45
N ASP A 114 -2.13 7.30 32.38
CA ASP A 114 -1.42 6.42 33.31
C ASP A 114 -2.30 5.97 34.49
N GLY A 115 -1.73 5.12 35.36
CA GLY A 115 -2.37 4.65 36.60
C GLY A 115 -2.70 5.74 37.61
N GLN A 116 -2.13 6.95 37.48
CA GLN A 116 -2.44 8.11 38.32
C GLN A 116 -3.54 8.99 37.68
N GLY A 117 -4.07 8.60 36.52
CA GLY A 117 -5.08 9.36 35.80
C GLY A 117 -4.55 10.58 35.04
N ARG A 118 -3.22 10.72 34.89
CA ARG A 118 -2.60 11.80 34.10
C ARG A 118 -2.67 11.46 32.63
N SER A 119 -3.10 12.41 31.80
CA SER A 119 -3.21 12.24 30.34
C SER A 119 -1.93 12.65 29.64
N SER A 120 -1.52 11.87 28.63
CA SER A 120 -0.60 12.33 27.60
C SER A 120 -1.25 13.42 26.74
N ALA A 121 -0.43 14.17 26.00
CA ALA A 121 -0.89 14.86 24.79
C ALA A 121 -1.40 13.82 23.77
N TRP A 122 -2.11 14.29 22.75
CA TRP A 122 -2.33 13.49 21.55
C TRP A 122 -1.00 13.17 20.88
N SER A 123 -0.87 11.95 20.35
CA SER A 123 0.24 11.61 19.46
C SER A 123 0.24 12.51 18.22
N ALA A 124 1.40 12.58 17.53
CA ALA A 124 1.37 13.03 16.15
C ALA A 124 0.40 12.14 15.33
N PRO A 125 -0.36 12.71 14.38
CA PRO A 125 -1.20 11.92 13.50
C PRO A 125 -0.39 10.90 12.69
N ALA A 126 -0.86 9.66 12.68
CA ALA A 126 -0.43 8.61 11.75
C ALA A 126 -1.57 8.33 10.76
N TRP A 127 -1.34 7.48 9.76
CA TRP A 127 -2.37 7.10 8.82
C TRP A 127 -2.35 5.61 8.46
N TRP A 128 -3.40 5.14 7.83
CA TRP A 128 -3.38 3.96 6.97
C TRP A 128 -4.22 4.27 5.74
N GLU A 129 -4.00 3.53 4.66
CA GLU A 129 -4.81 3.66 3.45
C GLU A 129 -5.32 2.29 3.03
N MET A 130 -6.62 2.22 2.75
CA MET A 130 -7.30 0.98 2.37
C MET A 130 -6.87 0.52 0.98
N GLY A 131 -6.89 -0.79 0.77
CA GLY A 131 -6.70 -1.43 -0.52
C GLY A 131 -7.93 -1.34 -1.43
N LEU A 132 -7.98 -2.19 -2.45
CA LEU A 132 -9.09 -2.29 -3.41
C LEU A 132 -10.41 -2.79 -2.79
N GLY A 133 -10.38 -3.37 -1.59
CA GLY A 133 -11.61 -3.82 -0.93
C GLY A 133 -12.09 -5.19 -1.43
N GLY A 134 -11.15 -6.05 -1.83
CA GLY A 134 -11.44 -7.40 -2.30
C GLY A 134 -11.71 -7.51 -3.82
N PRO A 135 -12.29 -8.64 -4.25
CA PRO A 135 -12.40 -9.00 -5.68
C PRO A 135 -13.21 -8.00 -6.51
N ASP A 136 -14.29 -7.47 -5.94
CA ASP A 136 -15.18 -6.52 -6.62
C ASP A 136 -14.55 -5.14 -6.85
N GLY A 137 -13.42 -4.84 -6.20
CA GLY A 137 -12.64 -3.62 -6.45
C GLY A 137 -11.88 -3.65 -7.79
N TRP A 138 -11.68 -4.84 -8.36
CA TRP A 138 -10.97 -5.00 -9.63
C TRP A 138 -11.88 -4.76 -10.84
N GLN A 139 -11.60 -3.68 -11.56
CA GLN A 139 -12.11 -3.44 -12.91
C GLN A 139 -11.19 -4.04 -13.98
N ALA A 140 -9.92 -4.31 -13.62
CA ALA A 140 -8.95 -4.91 -14.51
C ALA A 140 -9.29 -6.35 -14.91
N GLN A 141 -8.73 -6.79 -16.02
CA GLN A 141 -8.80 -8.16 -16.53
C GLN A 141 -7.42 -8.80 -16.46
N TRP A 142 -7.39 -10.11 -16.20
CA TRP A 142 -6.15 -10.86 -16.33
C TRP A 142 -5.70 -10.84 -17.80
N ILE A 143 -4.44 -10.54 -18.04
CA ILE A 143 -3.85 -10.57 -19.38
C ILE A 143 -2.63 -11.47 -19.42
N THR A 144 -2.44 -12.16 -20.54
CA THR A 144 -1.37 -13.12 -20.78
C THR A 144 -0.79 -12.98 -22.20
N THR A 145 0.24 -13.76 -22.50
CA THR A 145 0.88 -13.80 -23.80
C THR A 145 -0.06 -14.42 -24.85
N PRO A 146 -0.05 -13.94 -26.10
CA PRO A 146 -0.90 -14.47 -27.17
C PRO A 146 -0.33 -15.72 -27.86
N TRP A 147 0.87 -16.17 -27.51
CA TRP A 147 1.54 -17.30 -28.16
C TRP A 147 1.49 -18.56 -27.30
N LYS A 148 1.56 -19.71 -27.96
CA LYS A 148 1.65 -21.00 -27.28
C LYS A 148 3.08 -21.22 -26.80
N GLU A 149 3.22 -21.52 -25.52
CA GLU A 149 4.51 -21.79 -24.88
C GLU A 149 4.79 -23.29 -24.75
N ASN A 150 6.06 -23.68 -24.84
CA ASN A 150 6.47 -25.04 -24.47
C ASN A 150 6.63 -25.12 -22.94
N VAL A 151 5.59 -25.63 -22.29
CA VAL A 151 5.46 -25.70 -20.82
C VAL A 151 6.49 -26.61 -20.14
N SER A 152 7.20 -27.45 -20.91
CA SER A 152 8.22 -28.37 -20.38
C SER A 152 9.55 -27.69 -20.08
N VAL A 153 9.75 -26.45 -20.54
CA VAL A 153 10.99 -25.67 -20.35
C VAL A 153 10.66 -24.26 -19.89
N SER A 154 11.66 -23.52 -19.36
CA SER A 154 11.50 -22.08 -19.16
C SER A 154 11.42 -21.37 -20.50
N GLN A 155 10.60 -20.34 -20.57
CA GLN A 155 10.39 -19.52 -21.75
C GLN A 155 10.90 -18.11 -21.45
N PRO A 156 11.26 -17.33 -22.49
CA PRO A 156 11.61 -15.94 -22.28
C PRO A 156 10.54 -15.19 -21.50
N ALA A 157 10.96 -14.47 -20.46
CA ALA A 157 10.11 -13.68 -19.60
C ALA A 157 9.35 -12.65 -20.46
N PRO A 158 8.00 -12.71 -20.53
CA PRO A 158 7.27 -11.81 -21.41
C PRO A 158 7.23 -10.40 -20.82
N MET A 159 7.39 -9.42 -21.70
CA MET A 159 7.12 -8.02 -21.42
C MET A 159 5.72 -7.67 -21.92
N LEU A 160 4.92 -7.04 -21.07
CA LEU A 160 3.59 -6.53 -21.42
C LEU A 160 3.59 -5.02 -21.20
N ARG A 161 3.01 -4.25 -22.13
CA ARG A 161 2.92 -2.79 -21.98
C ARG A 161 1.65 -2.21 -22.58
N ARG A 162 1.33 -1.00 -22.14
CA ARG A 162 0.46 -0.08 -22.87
C ARG A 162 0.83 1.39 -22.63
N THR A 163 0.32 2.26 -23.49
CA THR A 163 0.33 3.72 -23.27
C THR A 163 -1.05 4.21 -22.90
N PHE A 164 -1.13 5.31 -22.15
CA PHE A 164 -2.39 5.99 -21.79
C PHE A 164 -2.13 7.50 -21.64
N GLU A 165 -3.19 8.30 -21.59
CA GLU A 165 -3.11 9.77 -21.47
C GLU A 165 -3.61 10.21 -20.08
N ALA A 166 -2.79 10.93 -19.33
CA ALA A 166 -3.21 11.57 -18.09
C ALA A 166 -3.63 13.02 -18.37
N ARG A 167 -4.87 13.39 -18.06
CA ARG A 167 -5.54 14.60 -18.59
C ARG A 167 -5.46 15.82 -17.68
N GLY A 168 -4.46 15.88 -16.80
CA GLY A 168 -4.22 17.05 -15.97
C GLY A 168 -3.35 16.75 -14.76
N LYS A 169 -3.32 17.71 -13.83
CA LYS A 169 -2.51 17.61 -12.62
C LYS A 169 -3.02 16.50 -11.71
N VAL A 170 -2.20 15.47 -11.53
CA VAL A 170 -2.46 14.35 -10.60
C VAL A 170 -2.36 14.86 -9.15
N ALA A 171 -3.40 14.59 -8.35
CA ALA A 171 -3.38 14.81 -6.91
C ALA A 171 -2.99 13.53 -6.15
N ARG A 172 -3.41 12.36 -6.66
CA ARG A 172 -3.11 11.05 -6.11
C ARG A 172 -3.15 10.00 -7.22
N ALA A 173 -2.26 9.01 -7.17
CA ALA A 173 -2.36 7.85 -8.03
C ALA A 173 -1.90 6.59 -7.31
N ARG A 174 -2.63 5.49 -7.50
CA ARG A 174 -2.32 4.18 -6.94
C ARG A 174 -2.22 3.14 -8.03
N ALA A 175 -1.21 2.28 -7.97
CA ALA A 175 -1.16 1.06 -8.76
C ALA A 175 -1.43 -0.15 -7.85
N TYR A 176 -2.33 -1.02 -8.29
CA TYR A 176 -2.67 -2.28 -7.67
C TYR A 176 -2.26 -3.39 -8.62
N ILE A 177 -1.34 -4.26 -8.20
CA ILE A 177 -0.70 -5.22 -9.12
C ILE A 177 -0.62 -6.61 -8.49
N ALA A 178 -1.02 -7.61 -9.26
CA ALA A 178 -0.83 -9.03 -8.98
C ALA A 178 -0.35 -9.77 -10.23
N SER A 179 0.26 -10.94 -10.04
CA SER A 179 0.58 -11.83 -11.15
C SER A 179 0.41 -13.30 -10.78
N ARG A 180 0.00 -14.11 -11.76
CA ARG A 180 0.20 -15.55 -11.75
C ARG A 180 1.61 -15.81 -12.26
N GLY A 181 2.55 -15.97 -11.32
CA GLY A 181 3.99 -15.86 -11.56
C GLY A 181 4.58 -14.74 -10.73
N LEU A 182 5.69 -14.19 -11.19
CA LEU A 182 6.26 -12.95 -10.64
C LEU A 182 6.09 -11.81 -11.62
N TYR A 183 6.17 -10.58 -11.12
CA TYR A 183 6.25 -9.40 -11.98
C TYR A 183 7.29 -8.39 -11.48
N GLN A 184 7.81 -7.60 -12.42
CA GLN A 184 8.42 -6.31 -12.15
C GLN A 184 7.75 -5.26 -13.04
N ALA A 185 7.09 -4.27 -12.42
CA ALA A 185 6.34 -3.24 -13.11
C ALA A 185 7.14 -1.93 -13.25
N TYR A 186 6.82 -1.19 -14.30
CA TYR A 186 7.45 0.07 -14.66
C TYR A 186 6.39 1.08 -15.09
N LEU A 187 6.62 2.35 -14.77
CA LEU A 187 5.84 3.49 -15.21
C LEU A 187 6.81 4.53 -15.77
N ASN A 188 6.61 4.93 -17.02
CA ASN A 188 7.44 5.90 -17.74
C ASN A 188 8.95 5.58 -17.73
N GLY A 189 9.29 4.29 -17.78
CA GLY A 189 10.68 3.80 -17.75
C GLY A 189 11.26 3.63 -16.35
N GLU A 190 10.58 4.09 -15.29
CA GLU A 190 11.01 3.92 -13.90
C GLU A 190 10.34 2.71 -13.27
N LYS A 191 11.06 1.97 -12.41
CA LYS A 191 10.48 0.83 -11.68
C LYS A 191 9.42 1.32 -10.69
N ILE A 192 8.29 0.62 -10.62
CA ILE A 192 7.27 0.82 -9.60
C ILE A 192 7.68 0.06 -8.33
N GLY A 193 7.90 0.80 -7.24
CA GLY A 193 8.31 0.23 -5.95
C GLY A 193 9.73 -0.33 -5.94
N ASP A 194 10.14 -0.83 -4.77
CA ASP A 194 11.47 -1.37 -4.49
C ASP A 194 11.46 -2.89 -4.20
N GLN A 195 10.29 -3.51 -4.15
CA GLN A 195 10.15 -4.93 -3.86
C GLN A 195 10.70 -5.78 -5.02
N VAL A 196 11.10 -6.99 -4.65
CA VAL A 196 11.57 -8.05 -5.54
C VAL A 196 10.73 -9.30 -5.31
N PHE A 197 10.68 -10.18 -6.30
CA PHE A 197 9.90 -11.42 -6.24
C PHE A 197 8.42 -11.21 -5.89
N THR A 198 7.82 -10.11 -6.34
CA THR A 198 6.39 -9.81 -6.18
C THR A 198 5.54 -10.70 -7.10
N PRO A 199 4.39 -11.23 -6.65
CA PRO A 199 3.70 -10.98 -5.38
C PRO A 199 4.08 -11.94 -4.23
N GLY A 200 5.14 -12.74 -4.39
CA GLY A 200 5.57 -13.75 -3.43
C GLY A 200 4.98 -15.14 -3.69
N TRP A 201 5.11 -16.04 -2.72
CA TRP A 201 4.62 -17.42 -2.81
C TRP A 201 3.43 -17.67 -1.88
N THR A 202 2.27 -17.94 -2.47
CA THR A 202 1.06 -18.38 -1.76
C THR A 202 0.52 -19.67 -2.38
N SER A 203 -0.51 -20.25 -1.76
CA SER A 203 -1.35 -21.24 -2.43
C SER A 203 -2.21 -20.53 -3.47
N TYR A 204 -1.70 -20.31 -4.69
CA TYR A 204 -2.32 -19.46 -5.72
C TYR A 204 -3.79 -19.76 -6.02
N ASN A 205 -4.25 -21.01 -5.84
CA ASN A 205 -5.65 -21.39 -6.08
C ASN A 205 -6.59 -21.05 -4.91
N GLU A 206 -6.04 -20.73 -3.75
CA GLU A 206 -6.75 -20.39 -2.51
C GLU A 206 -6.57 -18.94 -2.09
N ARG A 207 -5.42 -18.34 -2.45
CA ARG A 207 -5.08 -16.95 -2.16
C ARG A 207 -3.97 -16.43 -3.06
N LEU A 208 -4.19 -15.31 -3.74
CA LEU A 208 -3.15 -14.54 -4.41
C LEU A 208 -3.04 -13.12 -3.82
N GLN A 209 -1.85 -12.75 -3.35
CA GLN A 209 -1.61 -11.39 -2.87
C GLN A 209 -1.45 -10.43 -4.04
N TYR A 210 -1.91 -9.20 -3.86
CA TYR A 210 -1.59 -8.07 -4.71
C TYR A 210 -0.86 -6.99 -3.89
N GLN A 211 -0.17 -6.08 -4.56
CA GLN A 211 0.56 -4.97 -3.93
C GLN A 211 -0.05 -3.63 -4.34
N THR A 212 0.00 -2.66 -3.42
CA THR A 212 -0.44 -1.28 -3.67
C THR A 212 0.77 -0.34 -3.64
N TYR A 213 0.85 0.54 -4.65
CA TYR A 213 1.95 1.48 -4.83
C TYR A 213 1.42 2.91 -4.92
N ASP A 214 2.12 3.86 -4.30
CA ASP A 214 1.94 5.29 -4.63
C ASP A 214 2.80 5.62 -5.84
N ILE A 215 2.15 5.99 -6.95
CA ILE A 215 2.82 6.28 -8.24
C ILE A 215 2.58 7.71 -8.72
N ALA A 216 2.01 8.58 -7.86
CA ALA A 216 1.63 9.93 -8.26
C ALA A 216 2.81 10.73 -8.83
N SER A 217 4.00 10.59 -8.25
CA SER A 217 5.22 11.30 -8.67
C SER A 217 5.86 10.74 -9.95
N GLN A 218 5.48 9.54 -10.38
CA GLN A 218 6.01 8.90 -11.60
C GLN A 218 5.15 9.22 -12.83
N LEU A 219 3.95 9.78 -12.64
CA LEU A 219 3.07 10.21 -13.72
C LEU A 219 3.47 11.58 -14.26
N GLN A 220 3.27 11.77 -15.56
CA GLN A 220 3.37 13.06 -16.23
C GLN A 220 2.04 13.45 -16.87
N GLU A 221 1.83 14.74 -17.12
CA GLU A 221 0.68 15.18 -17.92
C GLU A 221 0.85 14.74 -19.38
N GLY A 222 -0.25 14.31 -20.01
CA GLY A 222 -0.26 13.75 -21.36
C GLY A 222 0.14 12.28 -21.39
N ARG A 223 0.95 11.90 -22.38
CA ARG A 223 1.24 10.50 -22.68
C ARG A 223 2.11 9.83 -21.63
N ASN A 224 1.64 8.72 -21.08
CA ASN A 224 2.34 7.85 -20.15
C ASN A 224 2.45 6.43 -20.71
N ALA A 225 3.35 5.63 -20.17
CA ALA A 225 3.46 4.19 -20.46
C ALA A 225 3.59 3.39 -19.17
N VAL A 226 2.82 2.31 -19.05
CA VAL A 226 2.96 1.31 -18.00
C VAL A 226 3.35 -0.02 -18.64
N GLY A 227 4.24 -0.75 -17.99
CA GLY A 227 4.65 -2.07 -18.45
C GLY A 227 5.03 -2.99 -17.30
N ALA A 228 5.01 -4.30 -17.55
CA ALA A 228 5.49 -5.31 -16.62
C ALA A 228 6.27 -6.40 -17.34
N LEU A 229 7.38 -6.83 -16.74
CA LEU A 229 8.08 -8.06 -17.09
C LEU A 229 7.60 -9.17 -16.16
N LEU A 230 7.19 -10.32 -16.70
CA LEU A 230 6.72 -11.45 -15.89
C LEU A 230 7.76 -12.57 -15.80
N GLY A 231 7.88 -13.20 -14.64
CA GLY A 231 8.77 -14.35 -14.41
C GLY A 231 8.01 -15.60 -13.97
N ASP A 232 8.62 -16.78 -14.14
CA ASP A 232 7.97 -18.07 -13.85
C ASP A 232 7.58 -18.20 -12.36
N GLY A 233 8.50 -17.78 -11.48
CA GLY A 233 8.33 -17.81 -10.04
C GLY A 233 7.97 -19.18 -9.48
N TRP A 234 7.28 -19.17 -8.34
CA TRP A 234 6.68 -20.37 -7.77
C TRP A 234 5.40 -20.81 -8.48
N TYR A 235 4.81 -19.97 -9.33
CA TYR A 235 3.56 -20.33 -10.02
C TYR A 235 3.79 -21.47 -11.01
N ARG A 236 4.80 -21.30 -11.88
CA ARG A 236 5.12 -22.26 -12.94
C ARG A 236 6.58 -22.67 -13.06
N GLY A 237 7.48 -22.06 -12.28
CA GLY A 237 8.87 -22.51 -12.17
C GLY A 237 9.00 -23.83 -11.42
N THR A 238 10.24 -24.28 -11.28
CA THR A 238 10.60 -25.53 -10.61
C THR A 238 10.40 -25.40 -9.10
N ILE A 239 9.70 -26.36 -8.47
CA ILE A 239 9.51 -26.39 -7.00
C ILE A 239 9.88 -27.75 -6.40
N GLY A 240 10.55 -27.70 -5.26
CA GLY A 240 10.97 -28.84 -4.45
C GLY A 240 11.89 -29.82 -5.17
N TRP A 241 12.04 -30.98 -4.52
CA TRP A 241 12.98 -32.04 -4.89
C TRP A 241 12.52 -32.90 -6.08
N SER A 242 11.25 -32.79 -6.48
CA SER A 242 10.71 -33.50 -7.64
C SER A 242 11.01 -32.80 -8.97
N PHE A 243 11.63 -31.61 -8.94
CA PHE A 243 11.94 -30.77 -10.10
C PHE A 243 10.72 -30.56 -11.02
N GLN A 244 9.52 -30.50 -10.44
CA GLN A 244 8.29 -30.30 -11.20
C GLN A 244 8.05 -28.81 -11.45
N ARG A 245 7.80 -28.49 -12.72
CA ARG A 245 7.33 -27.18 -13.18
C ARG A 245 5.81 -27.12 -13.21
N ASN A 246 5.25 -25.93 -13.36
CA ASN A 246 3.81 -25.71 -13.56
C ASN A 246 2.92 -26.17 -12.38
N ARG A 247 3.40 -26.03 -11.14
CA ARG A 247 2.70 -26.55 -9.94
C ARG A 247 1.29 -25.98 -9.78
N TYR A 248 1.10 -24.69 -10.08
CA TYR A 248 -0.18 -24.00 -9.94
C TYR A 248 -0.85 -23.69 -11.28
N GLY A 249 -0.07 -23.63 -12.35
CA GLY A 249 -0.54 -23.53 -13.72
C GLY A 249 0.64 -23.29 -14.66
N SER A 250 0.35 -23.22 -15.96
CA SER A 250 1.37 -23.17 -17.01
C SER A 250 1.47 -21.83 -17.72
N GLU A 251 0.56 -20.91 -17.46
CA GLU A 251 0.44 -19.64 -18.18
C GLU A 251 0.60 -18.44 -17.23
N LEU A 252 1.57 -17.56 -17.52
CA LEU A 252 1.74 -16.33 -16.74
C LEU A 252 0.61 -15.36 -17.01
N ALA A 253 0.18 -14.63 -16.00
CA ALA A 253 -0.80 -13.58 -16.19
C ALA A 253 -0.52 -12.37 -15.29
N LEU A 254 -0.86 -11.19 -15.79
CA LEU A 254 -0.80 -9.92 -15.07
C LEU A 254 -2.23 -9.43 -14.78
N LEU A 255 -2.43 -8.91 -13.58
CA LEU A 255 -3.59 -8.10 -13.21
C LEU A 255 -3.08 -6.77 -12.66
N LEU A 256 -3.40 -5.67 -13.35
CA LEU A 256 -2.90 -4.34 -13.01
C LEU A 256 -4.03 -3.33 -13.11
N GLN A 257 -4.21 -2.52 -12.08
CA GLN A 257 -5.16 -1.40 -12.06
C GLN A 257 -4.45 -0.17 -11.52
N ILE A 258 -4.48 0.93 -12.27
CA ILE A 258 -4.04 2.24 -11.82
C ILE A 258 -5.27 3.11 -11.60
N GLU A 259 -5.42 3.67 -10.41
CA GLU A 259 -6.45 4.67 -10.10
C GLU A 259 -5.80 6.03 -9.94
N ILE A 260 -6.24 7.00 -10.74
CA ILE A 260 -5.76 8.38 -10.75
C ILE A 260 -6.87 9.28 -10.25
N GLU A 261 -6.54 10.16 -9.31
CA GLU A 261 -7.37 11.26 -8.87
C GLU A 261 -6.67 12.57 -9.22
N TYR A 262 -7.34 13.39 -10.01
CA TYR A 262 -6.85 14.68 -10.47
C TYR A 262 -7.18 15.80 -9.48
N ALA A 263 -6.43 16.89 -9.52
CA ALA A 263 -6.63 18.05 -8.64
C ALA A 263 -8.01 18.73 -8.82
N ASN A 264 -8.69 18.50 -9.95
CA ASN A 264 -10.05 18.98 -10.21
C ASN A 264 -11.14 18.03 -9.66
N GLY A 265 -10.77 16.93 -9.00
CA GLY A 265 -11.67 15.91 -8.46
C GLY A 265 -12.11 14.83 -9.44
N GLN A 266 -11.71 14.89 -10.71
CA GLN A 266 -11.96 13.82 -11.66
C GLN A 266 -11.13 12.58 -11.31
N LYS A 267 -11.67 11.40 -11.61
CA LYS A 267 -11.00 10.12 -11.41
C LYS A 267 -10.92 9.36 -12.72
N GLU A 268 -9.84 8.61 -12.89
CA GLU A 268 -9.59 7.77 -14.05
C GLU A 268 -9.01 6.43 -13.62
N VAL A 269 -9.41 5.36 -14.30
CA VAL A 269 -8.97 3.99 -14.00
C VAL A 269 -8.34 3.40 -15.25
N ILE A 270 -7.09 2.95 -15.11
CA ILE A 270 -6.25 2.41 -16.16
C ILE A 270 -5.98 0.94 -15.82
N THR A 271 -6.68 0.03 -16.49
CA THR A 271 -6.69 -1.43 -16.28
C THR A 271 -5.73 -2.26 -17.16
N SER A 272 -5.37 -3.47 -16.74
CA SER A 272 -4.95 -4.53 -17.65
C SER A 272 -6.16 -5.05 -18.44
N ASP A 273 -6.06 -5.09 -19.77
CA ASP A 273 -7.15 -5.43 -20.69
C ASP A 273 -6.59 -5.77 -22.09
N GLY A 274 -7.48 -5.97 -23.07
CA GLY A 274 -7.12 -6.32 -24.45
C GLY A 274 -6.36 -5.24 -25.23
N GLU A 275 -6.17 -4.03 -24.71
CA GLU A 275 -5.39 -2.97 -25.36
C GLU A 275 -3.88 -3.11 -25.13
N TRP A 276 -3.48 -4.02 -24.25
CA TRP A 276 -2.08 -4.30 -23.97
C TRP A 276 -1.40 -5.02 -25.12
N ARG A 277 -0.09 -4.83 -25.22
CA ARG A 277 0.78 -5.53 -26.16
C ARG A 277 1.84 -6.33 -25.41
N ALA A 278 2.29 -7.42 -26.02
CA ALA A 278 3.25 -8.36 -25.47
C ALA A 278 4.39 -8.68 -26.45
N ALA A 279 5.59 -8.84 -25.91
CA ALA A 279 6.77 -9.36 -26.61
C ALA A 279 7.61 -10.24 -25.68
N ALA A 280 8.47 -11.07 -26.26
CA ALA A 280 9.50 -11.77 -25.50
C ALA A 280 10.54 -10.76 -24.97
N GLY A 281 10.96 -10.94 -23.72
CA GLY A 281 12.01 -10.13 -23.09
C GLY A 281 13.41 -10.73 -23.22
N PRO A 282 14.43 -9.99 -22.74
CA PRO A 282 15.84 -10.41 -22.78
C PRO A 282 16.19 -11.50 -21.75
N VAL A 283 15.35 -11.72 -20.74
CA VAL A 283 15.47 -12.85 -19.82
C VAL A 283 14.94 -14.08 -20.53
N LEU A 284 15.81 -15.01 -20.91
CA LEU A 284 15.48 -16.21 -21.69
C LEU A 284 15.00 -17.37 -20.82
N GLU A 285 15.50 -17.44 -19.59
CA GLU A 285 15.08 -18.40 -18.57
C GLU A 285 15.03 -17.67 -17.22
N SER A 286 14.00 -17.92 -16.42
CA SER A 286 13.84 -17.32 -15.08
C SER A 286 13.25 -18.34 -14.13
N ASP A 287 14.08 -18.97 -13.30
CA ASP A 287 13.67 -20.03 -12.37
C ASP A 287 14.32 -19.84 -10.99
N ILE A 288 13.54 -20.06 -9.92
CA ILE A 288 14.01 -19.85 -8.53
C ILE A 288 15.18 -20.77 -8.16
N TYR A 289 15.27 -21.97 -8.75
CA TYR A 289 16.33 -22.93 -8.43
C TYR A 289 17.41 -22.99 -9.50
N ASN A 290 17.03 -22.91 -10.78
CA ASN A 290 17.99 -23.04 -11.88
C ASN A 290 18.65 -21.71 -12.26
N GLY A 291 18.19 -20.58 -11.70
CA GLY A 291 18.75 -19.26 -11.93
C GLY A 291 18.10 -18.53 -13.11
N GLU A 292 18.82 -17.55 -13.64
CA GLU A 292 18.36 -16.68 -14.72
C GLU A 292 19.38 -16.68 -15.86
N VAL A 293 18.89 -16.79 -17.11
CA VAL A 293 19.68 -16.61 -18.32
C VAL A 293 19.24 -15.32 -19.00
N TYR A 294 20.16 -14.38 -19.18
CA TYR A 294 19.87 -13.07 -19.77
C TYR A 294 20.70 -12.84 -21.03
N ASP A 295 20.05 -12.42 -22.12
CA ASP A 295 20.69 -12.03 -23.37
C ASP A 295 20.50 -10.53 -23.64
N ALA A 296 21.52 -9.74 -23.32
CA ALA A 296 21.49 -8.29 -23.50
C ALA A 296 21.31 -7.85 -24.98
N ARG A 297 21.57 -8.74 -25.95
CA ARG A 297 21.33 -8.44 -27.38
C ARG A 297 19.83 -8.38 -27.72
N GLN A 298 18.97 -8.91 -26.85
CA GLN A 298 17.51 -8.91 -26.99
C GLN A 298 16.85 -7.78 -26.18
N GLU A 299 17.63 -6.86 -25.61
CA GLU A 299 17.09 -5.69 -24.94
C GLU A 299 16.32 -4.79 -25.90
N GLN A 300 15.12 -4.38 -25.46
CA GLN A 300 14.29 -3.41 -26.15
C GLN A 300 14.37 -2.10 -25.37
N GLY A 301 15.40 -1.30 -25.68
CA GLY A 301 15.70 -0.05 -24.98
C GLY A 301 14.48 0.87 -24.90
N GLY A 302 14.14 1.33 -23.70
CA GLY A 302 13.02 2.24 -23.47
C GLY A 302 11.63 1.62 -23.62
N TRP A 303 11.48 0.29 -23.66
CA TRP A 303 10.17 -0.37 -23.87
C TRP A 303 9.07 0.09 -22.90
N ALA A 304 9.41 0.45 -21.66
CA ALA A 304 8.46 0.95 -20.66
C ALA A 304 8.24 2.48 -20.70
N ALA A 305 8.85 3.20 -21.66
CA ALA A 305 8.71 4.64 -21.81
C ALA A 305 7.57 5.01 -22.79
N PRO A 306 7.00 6.23 -22.72
CA PRO A 306 5.89 6.67 -23.58
C PRO A 306 6.23 6.70 -25.07
N ALA A 307 7.48 7.00 -25.41
CA ALA A 307 7.94 7.17 -26.78
C ALA A 307 8.19 5.84 -27.53
N PHE A 308 8.19 4.70 -26.84
CA PHE A 308 8.50 3.41 -27.47
C PHE A 308 7.39 2.96 -28.44
N ASP A 309 7.80 2.66 -29.67
CA ASP A 309 6.94 2.07 -30.69
C ASP A 309 6.84 0.55 -30.49
N ALA A 310 5.64 0.10 -30.16
CA ALA A 310 5.32 -1.32 -29.97
C ALA A 310 4.49 -1.87 -31.13
N GLY A 311 4.57 -1.29 -32.34
CA GLY A 311 3.86 -1.75 -33.53
C GLY A 311 4.07 -3.23 -33.83
N ASP A 312 5.30 -3.71 -33.62
CA ASP A 312 5.69 -5.11 -33.86
C ASP A 312 5.36 -6.06 -32.69
N TRP A 313 4.89 -5.53 -31.56
CA TRP A 313 4.44 -6.34 -30.43
C TRP A 313 3.04 -6.88 -30.69
N LYS A 314 2.79 -8.10 -30.24
CA LYS A 314 1.51 -8.78 -30.45
C LYS A 314 0.48 -8.30 -29.42
N PRO A 315 -0.81 -8.18 -29.76
CA PRO A 315 -1.85 -7.90 -28.76
C PRO A 315 -1.84 -8.95 -27.65
N ALA A 316 -1.88 -8.53 -26.39
CA ALA A 316 -2.02 -9.43 -25.26
C ALA A 316 -3.39 -10.12 -25.30
N ARG A 317 -3.47 -11.32 -24.72
CA ARG A 317 -4.72 -12.07 -24.64
C ARG A 317 -5.35 -11.85 -23.27
N VAL A 318 -6.65 -11.57 -23.21
CA VAL A 318 -7.41 -11.60 -21.96
C VAL A 318 -7.56 -13.06 -21.50
N ALA A 319 -7.21 -13.32 -20.25
CA ALA A 319 -7.34 -14.63 -19.62
C ALA A 319 -8.53 -14.65 -18.66
N ASP A 320 -9.23 -15.78 -18.62
CA ASP A 320 -10.35 -16.00 -17.73
C ASP A 320 -9.87 -16.68 -16.45
N TYR A 321 -9.43 -15.87 -15.48
CA TYR A 321 -9.04 -16.33 -14.15
C TYR A 321 -9.90 -15.65 -13.08
N PRO A 322 -10.21 -16.37 -11.99
CA PRO A 322 -10.86 -15.78 -10.83
C PRO A 322 -10.02 -14.65 -10.21
N LYS A 323 -10.69 -13.78 -9.47
CA LYS A 323 -10.10 -12.69 -8.66
C LYS A 323 -10.43 -12.83 -7.17
N ASP A 324 -11.17 -13.88 -6.81
CA ASP A 324 -11.69 -14.20 -5.49
C ASP A 324 -10.90 -15.29 -4.76
N ASN A 325 -9.77 -15.71 -5.35
CA ASN A 325 -8.76 -16.54 -4.71
C ASN A 325 -7.89 -15.70 -3.77
#